data_AF-A0A2M7ABC0-F1
#
_entry.id   AF-A0A2M7ABC0-F1
#
_cell.length_a   1.000
_cell.length_b   1.000
_cell.length_c   1.000
_cell.angle_alpha   90.00
_cell.angle_beta   90.00
_cell.angle_gamma   90.00
#
_symmetry.space_group_name_H-M   'P 1'
#
loop_
_entity.id
_entity.type
_entity.pdbx_description
1 polymer ?
#
loop_
_entity_poly.entity_id
_entity_poly.type
_entity_poly.pdbx_seq_one_letter_code
_entity_poly.pdbx_strand_id
1 'polypeptide(L)'
;MDRSIERERVWDILGLEQETFTLQEIQEAAQRLGLTLVIKSLTLQELSPSGRATILLLKEPNQIITFLASGLTHALISENGMTRTIGLGDLSKHSTSEGLVSSMSGERQSRARWFANPVEVVDVPPETETVTESVKISNAGEKDLGLLAELPACGCAEIWPLQTRLQPGASVDVRVRIPVDHWLREWNSRLILVTFKCNDPTSPRISLGFQIKLSKKQ
;
A
#
# COMPACT_ATOMS: atom_id res chain seq x y z
N MET A 1 -16.60 10.92 -8.05
CA MET A 1 -16.40 11.76 -6.86
C MET A 1 -14.99 11.51 -6.39
N ASP A 2 -14.09 12.43 -6.70
CA ASP A 2 -12.76 12.45 -6.11
C ASP A 2 -12.91 12.82 -4.62
N ARG A 3 -12.35 12.00 -3.75
CA ARG A 3 -12.42 12.16 -2.29
C ARG A 3 -11.02 12.35 -1.70
N SER A 4 -10.07 12.84 -2.50
CA SER A 4 -8.81 13.33 -1.97
C SER A 4 -9.09 14.51 -1.03
N ILE A 5 -8.50 14.46 0.16
CA ILE A 5 -8.49 15.61 1.07
C ILE A 5 -7.19 16.33 0.76
N GLU A 6 -7.30 17.50 0.13
CA GLU A 6 -6.15 18.38 -0.11
C GLU A 6 -5.59 18.89 1.22
N ARG A 7 -4.29 19.22 1.25
CA ARG A 7 -3.60 19.65 2.48
C ARG A 7 -4.25 20.89 3.08
N GLU A 8 -4.65 21.81 2.21
CA GLU A 8 -5.35 23.05 2.51
C GLU A 8 -6.65 22.78 3.28
N ARG A 9 -7.36 21.70 2.92
CA ARG A 9 -8.58 21.30 3.63
C ARG A 9 -8.29 20.78 5.03
N VAL A 10 -7.13 20.14 5.27
CA VAL A 10 -6.69 19.75 6.61
C VAL A 10 -6.33 20.98 7.45
N TRP A 11 -5.66 21.97 6.85
CA TRP A 11 -5.40 23.27 7.47
C TRP A 11 -6.69 23.96 7.90
N ASP A 12 -7.69 24.02 7.02
CA ASP A 12 -9.00 24.61 7.31
C ASP A 12 -9.72 23.89 8.47
N ILE A 13 -9.66 22.56 8.50
CA ILE A 13 -10.32 21.75 9.54
C ILE A 13 -9.65 21.92 10.90
N LEU A 14 -8.32 22.04 10.93
CA LEU A 14 -7.56 22.16 12.17
C LEU A 14 -7.41 23.63 12.62
N GLY A 15 -7.58 24.60 11.71
CA GLY A 15 -7.24 25.99 11.96
C GLY A 15 -5.74 26.21 12.12
N LEU A 16 -4.91 25.39 11.45
CA LEU A 16 -3.46 25.39 11.59
C LEU A 16 -2.79 25.60 10.22
N GLU A 17 -2.08 26.71 10.06
CA GLU A 17 -1.14 26.92 8.93
C GLU A 17 0.25 26.47 9.36
N GLN A 18 0.55 25.18 9.22
CA GLN A 18 1.86 24.62 9.58
C GLN A 18 2.37 23.59 8.57
N GLU A 19 3.70 23.49 8.47
CA GLU A 19 4.38 22.62 7.52
C GLU A 19 4.37 21.14 7.95
N THR A 20 4.32 20.86 9.25
CA THR A 20 4.39 19.50 9.81
C THR A 20 3.26 19.26 10.80
N PHE A 21 2.77 18.02 10.87
CA PHE A 21 1.75 17.59 11.83
C PHE A 21 2.27 16.45 12.69
N THR A 22 1.85 16.45 13.95
CA THR A 22 1.94 15.32 14.87
C THR A 22 0.86 14.29 14.55
N LEU A 23 1.04 13.04 15.02
CA LEU A 23 0.01 12.01 14.86
C LEU A 23 -1.29 12.39 15.61
N GLN A 24 -1.20 13.11 16.72
CA GLN A 24 -2.33 13.58 17.50
C GLN A 24 -3.18 14.59 16.71
N GLU A 25 -2.55 15.55 16.04
CA GLU A 25 -3.27 16.54 15.21
C GLU A 25 -3.96 15.86 14.02
N ILE A 26 -3.30 14.90 13.37
CA ILE A 26 -3.91 14.13 12.27
C ILE A 26 -5.09 13.29 12.80
N GLN A 27 -4.95 12.69 13.98
CA GLN A 27 -6.04 11.94 14.61
C GLN A 27 -7.26 12.84 14.89
N GLU A 28 -7.03 14.03 15.43
CA GLU A 28 -8.09 15.01 15.71
C GLU A 28 -8.78 15.47 14.43
N ALA A 29 -8.01 15.80 13.38
CA ALA A 29 -8.55 16.15 12.07
C ALA A 29 -9.42 15.02 11.50
N ALA A 30 -8.94 13.78 11.58
CA ALA A 30 -9.67 12.61 11.13
C ALA A 30 -10.98 12.43 11.91
N GLN A 31 -10.97 12.62 13.23
CA GLN A 31 -12.17 12.54 14.05
C GLN A 31 -13.20 13.61 13.67
N ARG A 32 -12.78 14.85 13.40
CA ARG A 32 -13.66 15.93 12.90
C ARG A 32 -14.29 15.59 11.55
N LEU A 33 -13.62 14.76 10.75
CA LEU A 33 -14.13 14.22 9.48
C LEU A 33 -14.99 12.96 9.63
N GLY A 34 -15.26 12.51 10.87
CA GLY A 34 -16.00 11.28 11.13
C GLY A 34 -15.21 9.99 10.88
N LEU A 35 -13.88 10.09 10.80
CA LEU A 35 -12.98 8.93 10.68
C LEU A 35 -12.44 8.57 12.06
N THR A 36 -12.46 7.28 12.40
CA THR A 36 -11.89 6.80 13.67
C THR A 36 -10.49 6.23 13.43
N LEU A 37 -9.47 7.04 13.75
CA LEU A 37 -8.07 6.62 13.77
C LEU A 37 -7.60 6.46 15.21
N VAL A 38 -6.72 5.50 15.45
CA VAL A 38 -6.04 5.29 16.74
C VAL A 38 -4.54 5.28 16.55
N ILE A 39 -3.84 6.00 17.42
CA ILE A 39 -2.39 5.91 17.53
C ILE A 39 -2.06 4.56 18.17
N LYS A 40 -1.16 3.81 17.55
CA LYS A 40 -0.63 2.55 18.08
C LYS A 40 0.87 2.50 17.95
N SER A 41 1.52 1.90 18.95
CA SER A 41 2.87 1.41 18.81
C SER A 41 2.84 0.17 17.91
N LEU A 42 3.55 0.23 16.78
CA LEU A 42 3.55 -0.79 15.75
C LEU A 42 4.98 -0.98 15.22
N THR A 43 5.40 -2.23 15.14
CA THR A 43 6.61 -2.63 14.42
C THR A 43 6.30 -2.77 12.93
N LEU A 44 7.30 -2.59 12.06
CA LEU A 44 7.14 -2.83 10.62
C LEU A 44 6.71 -4.27 10.31
N GLN A 45 7.07 -5.21 11.18
CA GLN A 45 6.69 -6.62 11.08
C GLN A 45 5.18 -6.83 11.32
N GLU A 46 4.58 -6.08 12.23
CA GLU A 46 3.14 -6.10 12.48
C GLU A 46 2.34 -5.44 11.35
N LEU A 47 2.92 -4.45 10.68
CA LEU A 47 2.30 -3.79 9.53
C LEU A 47 2.21 -4.72 8.30
N SER A 48 3.26 -5.50 8.05
CA SER A 48 3.40 -6.33 6.84
C SER A 48 2.21 -7.26 6.54
N PRO A 49 1.76 -8.14 7.46
CA PRO A 49 0.67 -9.06 7.17
C PRO A 49 -0.71 -8.41 7.19
N SER A 50 -0.84 -7.21 7.77
CA SER A 50 -2.14 -6.61 8.05
C SER A 50 -2.82 -6.06 6.79
N GLY A 51 -2.04 -5.62 5.81
CA GLY A 51 -2.58 -4.97 4.61
C GLY A 51 -3.32 -3.67 4.85
N ARG A 52 -3.20 -3.13 6.06
CA ARG A 52 -3.87 -1.91 6.47
C ARG A 52 -2.96 -0.75 6.14
N ALA A 53 -3.49 0.19 5.37
CA ALA A 53 -2.86 1.48 5.20
C ALA A 53 -2.67 2.12 6.58
N THR A 54 -1.43 2.53 6.87
CA THR A 54 -1.04 3.09 8.16
C THR A 54 -0.32 4.41 7.94
N ILE A 55 -0.73 5.46 8.64
CA ILE A 55 0.00 6.73 8.59
C ILE A 55 1.16 6.62 9.58
N LEU A 56 2.39 6.83 9.10
CA LEU A 56 3.60 6.80 9.92
C LEU A 56 4.24 8.18 9.97
N LEU A 57 4.91 8.47 11.09
CA LEU A 57 5.79 9.62 11.25
C LEU A 57 7.24 9.16 11.15
N LEU A 58 8.03 9.85 10.32
CA LEU A 58 9.47 9.69 10.22
C LEU A 58 10.17 10.77 11.05
N LYS A 59 11.28 10.43 11.70
CA LYS A 59 12.05 11.32 12.59
C LYS A 59 12.85 12.38 11.84
N GLU A 60 13.48 12.00 10.73
CA GLU A 60 14.45 12.83 10.01
C GLU A 60 14.38 12.56 8.49
N PRO A 61 13.86 13.50 7.67
CA PRO A 61 13.13 14.70 8.09
C PRO A 61 11.83 14.34 8.82
N ASN A 62 11.32 15.27 9.64
CA ASN A 62 10.01 15.11 10.26
C ASN A 62 8.93 15.05 9.17
N GLN A 63 8.45 13.85 8.87
CA GLN A 63 7.66 13.62 7.67
C GLN A 63 6.58 12.57 7.87
N ILE A 64 5.40 12.85 7.31
CA ILE A 64 4.28 11.93 7.32
C ILE A 64 4.26 11.16 6.01
N ILE A 65 4.17 9.84 6.12
CA ILE A 65 3.98 8.94 4.99
C ILE A 65 2.76 8.04 5.24
N THR A 66 2.18 7.52 4.17
CA THR A 66 1.23 6.41 4.25
C THR A 66 1.95 5.12 3.89
N PHE A 67 2.12 4.23 4.85
CA PHE A 67 2.53 2.85 4.61
C PHE A 67 1.36 2.08 3.99
N LEU A 68 1.57 1.46 2.84
CA LEU A 68 0.52 0.73 2.10
C LEU A 68 0.66 -0.78 2.24
N ALA A 69 1.89 -1.30 2.07
CA ALA A 69 2.21 -2.71 2.14
C ALA A 69 3.72 -2.92 2.34
N SER A 70 4.16 -4.14 2.68
CA SER A 70 5.57 -4.51 2.61
C SER A 70 5.79 -5.97 2.25
N GLY A 71 6.87 -6.24 1.54
CA GLY A 71 7.44 -7.58 1.34
C GLY A 71 8.60 -7.83 2.30
N LEU A 72 9.54 -8.69 1.89
CA LEU A 72 10.66 -9.09 2.74
C LEU A 72 11.70 -7.98 2.96
N THR A 73 11.99 -7.20 1.92
CA THR A 73 13.09 -6.25 1.91
C THR A 73 12.65 -4.81 1.72
N HIS A 74 11.44 -4.59 1.18
CA HIS A 74 10.93 -3.27 0.82
C HIS A 74 9.50 -3.07 1.31
N ALA A 75 9.17 -1.81 1.58
CA ALA A 75 7.81 -1.33 1.80
C ALA A 75 7.36 -0.48 0.60
N LEU A 76 6.05 -0.48 0.35
CA LEU A 76 5.36 0.42 -0.54
C LEU A 76 4.76 1.53 0.30
N ILE A 77 5.14 2.76 0.01
CA ILE A 77 4.71 3.95 0.74
C ILE A 77 4.15 4.99 -0.23
N SER A 78 3.26 5.84 0.26
CA SER A 78 2.80 7.05 -0.43
C SER A 78 3.22 8.28 0.36
N GLU A 79 3.82 9.23 -0.33
CA GLU A 79 4.42 10.43 0.21
C GLU A 79 4.10 11.58 -0.75
N ASN A 80 3.45 12.63 -0.26
CA ASN A 80 3.01 13.77 -1.09
C ASN A 80 2.24 13.35 -2.36
N GLY A 81 1.38 12.33 -2.25
CA GLY A 81 0.60 11.79 -3.36
C GLY A 81 1.38 10.89 -4.34
N MET A 82 2.69 10.74 -4.16
CA MET A 82 3.52 9.84 -4.97
C MET A 82 3.76 8.52 -4.25
N THR A 83 3.50 7.41 -4.95
CA THR A 83 3.79 6.07 -4.44
C THR A 83 5.20 5.65 -4.85
N ARG A 84 5.97 5.12 -3.89
CA ARG A 84 7.34 4.60 -4.12
C ARG A 84 7.64 3.41 -3.24
N THR A 85 8.70 2.68 -3.59
CA THR A 85 9.30 1.65 -2.71
C THR A 85 10.39 2.27 -1.82
N ILE A 86 10.57 1.72 -0.63
CA ILE A 86 11.66 2.05 0.29
C ILE A 86 12.18 0.76 0.94
N GLY A 87 13.50 0.64 1.14
CA GLY A 87 14.07 -0.49 1.86
C GLY A 87 13.57 -0.51 3.32
N LEU A 88 13.15 -1.67 3.82
CA LEU A 88 12.65 -1.81 5.18
C LEU A 88 13.70 -1.44 6.24
N GLY A 89 14.97 -1.74 5.97
CA GLY A 89 16.08 -1.32 6.84
C GLY A 89 16.18 0.20 6.95
N ASP A 90 16.00 0.93 5.85
CA ASP A 90 16.02 2.40 5.89
C ASP A 90 14.75 2.94 6.55
N LEU A 91 13.57 2.41 6.20
CA LEU A 91 12.32 2.80 6.85
C LEU A 91 12.37 2.59 8.38
N SER A 92 12.96 1.50 8.85
CA SER A 92 13.10 1.22 10.30
C SER A 92 14.01 2.20 11.04
N LYS A 93 15.03 2.76 10.37
CA LYS A 93 15.94 3.75 10.99
C LYS A 93 15.22 5.07 11.26
N HIS A 94 14.29 5.43 10.38
CA HIS A 94 13.61 6.73 10.42
C HIS A 94 12.23 6.68 11.10
N SER A 95 11.57 5.53 11.21
CA SER A 95 10.23 5.43 11.82
C SER A 95 10.22 5.73 13.34
N THR A 96 9.15 6.36 13.82
CA THR A 96 8.91 6.60 15.26
C THR A 96 8.36 5.40 16.02
N SER A 97 8.13 4.26 15.36
CA SER A 97 7.42 3.08 15.91
C SER A 97 5.97 3.35 16.32
N GLU A 98 5.45 4.53 16.02
CA GLU A 98 4.04 4.89 16.21
C GLU A 98 3.39 5.14 14.85
N GLY A 99 2.13 4.75 14.73
CA GLY A 99 1.35 5.01 13.53
C GLY A 99 -0.13 5.16 13.84
N LEU A 100 -0.84 5.86 12.95
CA LEU A 100 -2.29 5.91 12.97
C LEU A 100 -2.84 4.78 12.10
N VAL A 101 -3.69 3.97 12.71
CA VAL A 101 -4.46 2.94 12.03
C VAL A 101 -5.94 3.22 12.17
N SER A 102 -6.73 2.82 11.17
CA SER A 102 -8.18 2.82 11.32
C SER A 102 -8.60 1.85 12.43
N SER A 103 -9.39 2.35 13.39
CA SER A 103 -10.08 1.50 14.36
C SER A 103 -11.54 1.40 13.97
N MET A 104 -11.93 0.24 13.47
CA MET A 104 -13.35 -0.12 13.37
C MET A 104 -13.67 -1.06 14.54
N SER A 105 -14.63 -0.64 15.39
CA SER A 105 -15.25 -1.50 16.39
C SER A 105 -16.55 -2.09 15.83
N GLY A 106 -16.78 -3.39 16.06
CA GLY A 106 -18.09 -4.02 15.82
C GLY A 106 -18.17 -5.01 14.63
N GLU A 107 -18.76 -6.16 14.93
CA GLU A 107 -19.20 -7.25 14.05
C GLU A 107 -18.17 -8.10 13.26
N ARG A 108 -18.63 -9.30 12.92
CA ARG A 108 -18.00 -10.26 12.00
C ARG A 108 -17.80 -9.60 10.64
N GLN A 109 -16.55 -9.46 10.21
CA GLN A 109 -16.17 -8.73 9.00
C GLN A 109 -15.31 -9.60 8.06
N SER A 110 -15.32 -9.28 6.78
CA SER A 110 -14.31 -9.70 5.81
C SER A 110 -12.97 -9.07 6.20
N ARG A 111 -11.88 -9.84 6.11
CA ARG A 111 -10.53 -9.36 6.41
C ARG A 111 -9.57 -9.87 5.36
N ALA A 112 -9.02 -8.98 4.55
CA ALA A 112 -7.98 -9.32 3.61
C ALA A 112 -6.68 -9.59 4.40
N ARG A 113 -6.00 -10.68 4.06
CA ARG A 113 -4.66 -10.98 4.58
C ARG A 113 -3.78 -11.51 3.44
N TRP A 114 -2.52 -11.08 3.40
CA TRP A 114 -1.54 -11.57 2.44
C TRP A 114 -0.78 -12.76 3.01
N PHE A 115 -0.43 -13.68 2.12
CA PHE A 115 0.46 -14.79 2.47
C PHE A 115 1.80 -14.76 1.74
N ALA A 116 2.06 -13.82 0.82
CA ALA A 116 3.40 -13.61 0.28
C ALA A 116 3.58 -12.21 -0.32
N ASN A 117 4.70 -11.56 0.00
CA ASN A 117 5.34 -10.39 -0.61
C ASN A 117 4.45 -9.50 -1.49
N PRO A 118 3.55 -8.69 -0.89
CA PRO A 118 2.78 -7.70 -1.65
C PRO A 118 3.68 -6.59 -2.24
N VAL A 119 4.96 -6.54 -1.87
CA VAL A 119 5.94 -5.61 -2.43
C VAL A 119 7.20 -6.36 -2.81
N GLU A 120 7.62 -6.24 -4.06
CA GLU A 120 8.81 -6.91 -4.57
C GLU A 120 9.66 -5.97 -5.43
N VAL A 121 10.98 -6.16 -5.37
CA VAL A 121 11.94 -5.52 -6.27
C VAL A 121 12.58 -6.65 -7.08
N VAL A 122 12.37 -6.62 -8.39
CA VAL A 122 12.74 -7.72 -9.28
C VAL A 122 13.78 -7.21 -10.27
N ASP A 123 15.00 -7.73 -10.14
CA ASP A 123 16.09 -7.48 -11.10
C ASP A 123 15.98 -8.47 -12.26
N VAL A 124 15.89 -7.98 -13.49
CA VAL A 124 15.74 -8.82 -14.69
C VAL A 124 16.79 -8.49 -15.76
N PRO A 125 17.25 -9.49 -16.53
CA PRO A 125 18.14 -9.25 -17.66
C PRO A 125 17.53 -8.30 -18.70
N PRO A 126 18.32 -7.43 -19.38
CA PRO A 126 17.82 -6.50 -20.39
C PRO A 126 17.09 -7.16 -21.56
N GLU A 127 17.37 -8.42 -21.87
CA GLU A 127 16.71 -9.20 -22.92
C GLU A 127 15.33 -9.74 -22.52
N THR A 128 14.96 -9.64 -21.24
CA THR A 128 13.65 -10.06 -20.76
C THR A 128 12.55 -9.29 -21.49
N GLU A 129 11.54 -9.99 -22.01
CA GLU A 129 10.40 -9.37 -22.68
C GLU A 129 9.21 -9.17 -21.72
N THR A 130 9.09 -10.03 -20.72
CA THR A 130 7.97 -10.06 -19.80
C THR A 130 8.44 -10.57 -18.44
N VAL A 131 7.97 -9.94 -17.37
CA VAL A 131 8.08 -10.41 -15.99
C VAL A 131 6.70 -10.88 -15.53
N THR A 132 6.64 -11.98 -14.78
CA THR A 132 5.36 -12.48 -14.21
C THR A 132 5.54 -12.70 -12.73
N GLU A 133 4.79 -11.94 -11.94
CA GLU A 133 4.77 -12.02 -10.49
C GLU A 133 3.44 -12.60 -10.00
N SER A 134 3.46 -13.23 -8.81
CA SER A 134 2.26 -13.80 -8.22
C SER A 134 2.20 -13.51 -6.72
N VAL A 135 1.06 -12.99 -6.27
CA VAL A 135 0.79 -12.69 -4.85
C VAL A 135 -0.45 -13.44 -4.40
N LYS A 136 -0.33 -14.15 -3.27
CA LYS A 136 -1.47 -14.85 -2.67
C LYS A 136 -2.24 -13.93 -1.72
N ILE A 137 -3.50 -13.67 -2.06
CA ILE A 137 -4.46 -12.95 -1.21
C ILE A 137 -5.42 -13.95 -0.59
N SER A 138 -5.75 -13.76 0.68
CA SER A 138 -6.69 -14.60 1.41
C SER A 138 -7.73 -13.80 2.18
N ASN A 139 -8.85 -14.46 2.47
CA ASN A 139 -9.85 -13.95 3.38
C ASN A 139 -9.68 -14.57 4.76
N ALA A 140 -9.13 -13.82 5.70
CA ALA A 140 -9.03 -14.18 7.12
C ALA A 140 -10.25 -13.75 7.94
N GLY A 141 -11.28 -13.20 7.29
CA GLY A 141 -12.51 -12.76 7.93
C GLY A 141 -13.58 -13.85 7.97
N GLU A 142 -14.75 -13.47 8.47
CA GLU A 142 -15.91 -14.38 8.63
C GLU A 142 -16.99 -14.17 7.56
N LYS A 143 -16.85 -13.14 6.72
CA LYS A 143 -17.72 -12.84 5.57
C LYS A 143 -16.93 -12.94 4.28
N ASP A 144 -17.61 -13.19 3.16
CA ASP A 144 -17.00 -13.19 1.83
C ASP A 144 -16.24 -11.89 1.55
N LEU A 145 -15.02 -12.02 1.03
CA LEU A 145 -14.18 -10.92 0.58
C LEU A 145 -14.31 -10.78 -0.94
N GLY A 146 -14.91 -9.70 -1.41
CA GLY A 146 -14.92 -9.33 -2.82
C GLY A 146 -13.65 -8.56 -3.17
N LEU A 147 -12.98 -8.95 -4.25
CA LEU A 147 -11.82 -8.26 -4.80
C LEU A 147 -12.15 -7.78 -6.22
N LEU A 148 -11.87 -6.51 -6.50
CA LEU A 148 -12.01 -5.92 -7.83
C LEU A 148 -10.76 -5.10 -8.14
N ALA A 149 -9.99 -5.51 -9.15
CA ALA A 149 -8.81 -4.80 -9.61
C ALA A 149 -9.20 -3.41 -10.15
N GLU A 150 -8.55 -2.37 -9.63
CA GLU A 150 -8.49 -1.06 -10.29
C GLU A 150 -7.42 -1.17 -11.37
N LEU A 151 -7.84 -1.27 -12.63
CA LEU A 151 -6.89 -1.36 -13.76
C LEU A 151 -5.94 -0.14 -13.72
N PRO A 152 -4.62 -0.34 -13.88
CA PRO A 152 -3.70 0.78 -13.95
C PRO A 152 -4.02 1.62 -15.18
N ALA A 153 -4.10 2.95 -15.01
CA ALA A 153 -4.39 3.88 -16.10
C ALA A 153 -3.37 3.78 -17.26
N CYS A 154 -2.15 3.27 -17.00
CA CYS A 154 -1.09 3.15 -18.00
C CYS A 154 -1.12 1.89 -18.89
N GLY A 155 -2.01 0.90 -18.66
CA GLY A 155 -1.97 -0.36 -19.44
C GLY A 155 -0.63 -1.12 -19.36
N CYS A 156 0.15 -0.80 -18.34
CA CYS A 156 1.55 -1.17 -18.12
C CYS A 156 1.71 -2.55 -17.47
N ALA A 157 0.60 -3.25 -17.18
CA ALA A 157 0.57 -4.61 -16.67
C ALA A 157 -0.80 -5.26 -16.93
N GLU A 158 -0.80 -6.59 -17.09
CA GLU A 158 -2.00 -7.43 -17.14
C GLU A 158 -2.17 -8.13 -15.79
N ILE A 159 -3.39 -8.18 -15.25
CA ILE A 159 -3.68 -8.69 -13.90
C ILE A 159 -4.76 -9.76 -13.97
N TRP A 160 -4.57 -10.87 -13.27
CA TRP A 160 -5.59 -11.91 -13.11
C TRP A 160 -5.64 -12.48 -11.70
N PRO A 161 -6.84 -12.70 -11.13
CA PRO A 161 -8.14 -12.33 -11.70
C PRO A 161 -8.42 -10.83 -11.56
N LEU A 162 -9.19 -10.26 -12.50
CA LEU A 162 -9.66 -8.88 -12.41
C LEU A 162 -10.74 -8.71 -11.33
N GLN A 163 -11.52 -9.76 -11.08
CA GLN A 163 -12.53 -9.79 -10.04
C GLN A 163 -12.64 -11.20 -9.48
N THR A 164 -12.78 -11.30 -8.16
CA THR A 164 -13.06 -12.58 -7.51
C THR A 164 -13.78 -12.37 -6.18
N ARG A 165 -14.36 -13.45 -5.64
CA ARG A 165 -14.96 -13.48 -4.31
C ARG A 165 -14.36 -14.65 -3.55
N LEU A 166 -13.81 -14.37 -2.38
CA LEU A 166 -13.17 -15.36 -1.52
C LEU A 166 -14.06 -15.63 -0.31
N GLN A 167 -14.49 -16.88 -0.16
CA GLN A 167 -15.13 -17.34 1.08
C GLN A 167 -14.17 -17.21 2.28
N PRO A 168 -14.68 -17.21 3.52
CA PRO A 168 -13.84 -17.30 4.71
C PRO A 168 -12.80 -18.42 4.62
N GLY A 169 -11.52 -18.10 4.87
CA GLY A 169 -10.39 -19.02 4.77
C GLY A 169 -9.89 -19.30 3.34
N ALA A 170 -10.62 -18.92 2.29
CA ALA A 170 -10.20 -19.13 0.92
C ALA A 170 -9.08 -18.16 0.50
N SER A 171 -8.29 -18.58 -0.48
CA SER A 171 -7.21 -17.78 -1.07
C SER A 171 -7.25 -17.80 -2.59
N VAL A 172 -6.65 -16.78 -3.19
CA VAL A 172 -6.44 -16.67 -4.64
C VAL A 172 -5.03 -16.21 -4.93
N ASP A 173 -4.44 -16.76 -5.98
CA ASP A 173 -3.18 -16.28 -6.54
C ASP A 173 -3.49 -15.18 -7.57
N VAL A 174 -3.06 -13.95 -7.25
CA VAL A 174 -3.10 -12.80 -8.16
C VAL A 174 -1.83 -12.81 -8.98
N ARG A 175 -1.95 -13.02 -10.29
CA ARG A 175 -0.84 -12.95 -11.24
C ARG A 175 -0.80 -11.59 -11.90
N VAL A 176 0.41 -11.03 -11.99
CA VAL A 176 0.69 -9.75 -12.63
C VAL A 176 1.74 -9.97 -13.69
N ARG A 177 1.38 -9.75 -14.95
CA ARG A 177 2.28 -9.83 -16.09
C ARG A 177 2.69 -8.43 -16.51
N ILE A 178 3.99 -8.16 -16.51
CA ILE A 178 4.56 -6.84 -16.74
C ILE A 178 5.43 -6.91 -18.02
N PRO A 179 5.02 -6.25 -19.12
CA PRO A 179 5.87 -6.17 -20.30
C PRO A 179 7.11 -5.30 -20.04
N VAL A 180 8.26 -5.74 -20.55
CA VAL A 180 9.51 -4.98 -20.56
C VAL A 180 9.59 -4.15 -21.84
N ASP A 181 8.79 -3.09 -21.85
CA ASP A 181 8.68 -2.15 -22.96
C ASP A 181 9.86 -1.17 -23.08
N HIS A 182 9.75 -0.26 -24.05
CA HIS A 182 10.76 0.78 -24.30
C HIS A 182 11.01 1.69 -23.10
N TRP A 183 9.97 2.10 -22.36
CA TRP A 183 10.08 3.04 -21.24
C TRP A 183 10.85 2.44 -20.06
N LEU A 184 10.62 1.17 -19.73
CA LEU A 184 11.43 0.49 -18.71
C LEU A 184 12.89 0.34 -19.13
N ARG A 185 13.16 0.17 -20.44
CA ARG A 185 14.53 0.12 -20.97
C ARG A 185 15.22 1.48 -20.93
N GLU A 186 14.49 2.56 -21.18
CA GLU A 186 15.01 3.92 -21.11
C GLU A 186 15.34 4.34 -19.66
N TRP A 187 14.45 4.03 -18.72
CA TRP A 187 14.61 4.47 -17.32
C TRP A 187 15.30 3.45 -16.42
N ASN A 188 15.62 2.26 -16.95
CA ASN A 188 16.21 1.10 -16.25
C ASN A 188 15.41 0.60 -15.03
N SER A 189 14.32 1.25 -14.67
CA SER A 189 13.44 0.81 -13.57
C SER A 189 12.03 1.37 -13.73
N ARG A 190 11.05 0.65 -13.18
CA ARG A 190 9.65 1.09 -13.13
C ARG A 190 8.93 0.44 -11.96
N LEU A 191 8.15 1.24 -11.23
CA LEU A 191 7.21 0.74 -10.23
C LEU A 191 5.85 0.49 -10.88
N ILE A 192 5.35 -0.74 -10.74
CA ILE A 192 3.99 -1.13 -11.11
C ILE A 192 3.18 -1.23 -9.83
N LEU A 193 2.11 -0.44 -9.76
CA LEU A 193 1.13 -0.47 -8.67
C LEU A 193 -0.11 -1.21 -9.13
N VAL A 194 -0.51 -2.24 -8.39
CA VAL A 194 -1.77 -2.96 -8.61
C VAL A 194 -2.66 -2.73 -7.39
N THR A 195 -3.81 -2.10 -7.61
CA THR A 195 -4.76 -1.80 -6.53
C THR A 195 -6.02 -2.64 -6.68
N PHE A 196 -6.55 -3.20 -5.59
CA PHE A 196 -7.88 -3.81 -5.56
C PHE A 196 -8.79 -3.02 -4.64
N LYS A 197 -10.02 -2.73 -5.09
CA LYS A 197 -11.13 -2.40 -4.18
C LYS A 197 -11.62 -3.69 -3.53
N CYS A 198 -11.88 -3.62 -2.23
CA CYS A 198 -12.52 -4.73 -1.52
C CYS A 198 -13.50 -4.24 -0.45
N ASN A 199 -14.23 -5.19 0.13
CA ASN A 199 -15.18 -4.95 1.21
C ASN A 199 -14.58 -5.22 2.60
N ASP A 200 -13.26 -5.29 2.76
CA ASP A 200 -12.63 -5.20 4.08
C ASP A 200 -12.78 -3.77 4.62
N PRO A 201 -13.53 -3.54 5.71
CA PRO A 201 -13.77 -2.19 6.23
C PRO A 201 -12.53 -1.55 6.85
N THR A 202 -11.52 -2.34 7.21
CA THR A 202 -10.24 -1.84 7.75
C THR A 202 -9.20 -1.60 6.66
N SER A 203 -9.39 -2.20 5.49
CA SER A 203 -8.56 -1.97 4.31
C SER A 203 -9.37 -2.09 3.02
N PRO A 204 -10.23 -1.09 2.71
CA PRO A 204 -11.11 -1.16 1.54
C PRO A 204 -10.34 -1.07 0.22
N ARG A 205 -9.04 -0.76 0.29
CA ARG A 205 -8.11 -0.72 -0.83
C ARG A 205 -6.86 -1.49 -0.48
N ILE A 206 -6.52 -2.39 -1.37
CA ILE A 206 -5.39 -3.31 -1.30
C ILE A 206 -4.38 -2.85 -2.34
N SER A 207 -3.14 -2.64 -1.97
CA SER A 207 -2.09 -2.21 -2.91
C SER A 207 -0.94 -3.21 -2.94
N LEU A 208 -0.56 -3.63 -4.15
CA LEU A 208 0.61 -4.43 -4.44
C LEU A 208 1.61 -3.60 -5.26
N GLY A 209 2.90 -3.73 -4.97
CA GLY A 209 3.95 -2.95 -5.63
C GLY A 209 5.07 -3.82 -6.20
N PHE A 210 5.34 -3.71 -7.48
CA PHE A 210 6.42 -4.43 -8.14
C PHE A 210 7.38 -3.44 -8.78
N GLN A 211 8.58 -3.29 -8.22
CA GLN A 211 9.63 -2.46 -8.82
C GLN A 211 10.52 -3.33 -9.69
N ILE A 212 10.34 -3.23 -11.00
CA ILE A 212 11.18 -3.94 -11.97
C ILE A 212 12.43 -3.09 -12.23
N LYS A 213 13.60 -3.71 -12.19
CA LYS A 213 14.90 -3.10 -12.48
C LYS A 213 15.63 -3.93 -13.54
N LEU A 214 16.21 -3.27 -14.53
CA LEU A 214 17.06 -3.96 -15.50
C LEU A 214 18.46 -4.13 -14.89
N SER A 215 18.97 -5.36 -14.90
CA SER A 215 20.34 -5.63 -14.49
C SER A 215 21.32 -4.98 -15.47
N LYS A 216 22.44 -4.48 -14.96
CA LYS A 216 23.52 -3.97 -15.82
C LYS A 216 24.04 -5.14 -16.66
N LYS A 217 24.23 -4.93 -17.98
CA LYS A 217 24.98 -5.89 -18.80
C LYS A 217 26.36 -6.10 -18.15
N GLN A 218 26.66 -7.35 -17.79
CA GLN A 218 28.01 -7.75 -17.40
C GLN A 218 28.94 -7.70 -18.61
#